data_AF-A0A2S1JMB0-F1
#
_entry.id   AF-A0A2S1JMB0-F1
#
_cell.length_a   1.000
_cell.length_b   1.000
_cell.length_c   1.000
_cell.angle_alpha   90.00
_cell.angle_beta   90.00
_cell.angle_gamma   90.00
#
_symmetry.space_group_name_H-M   'P 1'
#
loop_
_entity.id
_entity.type
_entity.pdbx_description
1 polymer ?
#
loop_
_entity_poly.entity_id
_entity_poly.type
_entity_poly.pdbx_seq_one_letter_code
_entity_poly.pdbx_strand_id
1 'polypeptide(L)' 'MKKPILHALCIWALVYPIVTLLLLGMQALELQIAIGLKALIMTAILVPLMYFYLVPKVHQFLARR' A
#
# COMPACT_ATOMS: atom_id res chain seq x y z
N MET A 1 2.05 -10.52 -22.50
CA MET A 1 1.03 -9.58 -21.96
C MET A 1 1.60 -8.17 -21.98
N LYS A 2 0.81 -7.15 -22.34
CA LYS A 2 1.28 -5.76 -22.46
C LYS A 2 2.02 -5.38 -21.17
N LYS A 3 3.33 -5.08 -21.26
CA LYS A 3 4.21 -4.69 -20.15
C LYS A 3 3.57 -3.82 -19.05
N PRO A 4 2.70 -2.82 -19.36
CA PRO A 4 2.00 -2.05 -18.32
C PRO A 4 1.04 -2.86 -17.42
N ILE A 5 0.37 -3.89 -17.96
CA ILE A 5 -0.59 -4.71 -17.20
C ILE A 5 0.15 -5.56 -16.16
N LEU A 6 1.31 -6.12 -16.53
CA LEU A 6 2.12 -6.91 -15.60
C LEU A 6 2.66 -6.02 -14.46
N HIS A 7 3.07 -4.80 -14.79
CA HIS A 7 3.54 -3.81 -13.82
C HIS A 7 2.43 -3.41 -12.85
N ALA A 8 1.22 -3.16 -13.35
CA ALA A 8 0.06 -2.85 -12.52
C ALA A 8 -0.33 -4.01 -11.59
N LEU A 9 -0.31 -5.26 -12.09
CA LEU A 9 -0.59 -6.45 -11.28
C LEU A 9 0.45 -6.66 -10.18
N CYS A 10 1.74 -6.43 -10.45
CA CYS A 10 2.79 -6.50 -9.43
C CYS A 10 2.62 -5.45 -8.33
N ILE A 11 2.30 -4.20 -8.70
CA ILE A 11 2.02 -3.15 -7.71
C ILE A 11 0.79 -3.55 -6.88
N TRP A 12 -0.28 -4.00 -7.54
CA TRP A 12 -1.52 -4.39 -6.89
C TRP A 12 -1.31 -5.54 -5.89
N ALA A 13 -0.59 -6.59 -6.28
CA ALA A 13 -0.27 -7.73 -5.42
C ALA A 13 0.60 -7.36 -4.21
N LEU A 14 1.34 -6.25 -4.26
CA LEU A 14 2.15 -5.74 -3.14
C LEU A 14 1.37 -4.76 -2.26
N VAL A 15 0.64 -3.82 -2.86
CA VAL A 15 -0.12 -2.79 -2.14
C VAL A 15 -1.30 -3.41 -1.40
N TYR A 16 -2.03 -4.32 -2.03
CA TYR A 16 -3.24 -4.93 -1.45
C TYR A 16 -3.00 -5.59 -0.09
N PRO A 17 -2.05 -6.54 0.07
CA PRO A 17 -1.81 -7.17 1.38
C PRO A 17 -1.30 -6.18 2.44
N ILE A 18 -0.55 -5.14 2.05
CA ILE A 18 -0.07 -4.10 2.98
C ILE A 18 -1.26 -3.29 3.52
N VAL A 19 -2.17 -2.86 2.64
CA VAL A 19 -3.38 -2.14 3.02
C VAL A 19 -4.26 -3.02 3.92
N THR A 20 -4.44 -4.29 3.55
CA THR A 20 -5.23 -5.25 4.33
C THR A 20 -4.63 -5.50 5.71
N LEU A 21 -3.31 -5.66 5.83
CA LEU A 21 -2.62 -5.81 7.13
C LEU A 21 -2.76 -4.55 7.98
N LEU A 22 -2.67 -3.36 7.37
CA LEU A 22 -2.85 -2.10 8.09
C LEU A 22 -4.28 -1.97 8.64
N LEU A 23 -5.29 -2.33 7.83
CA LEU A 23 -6.70 -2.35 8.25
C LEU A 23 -6.93 -3.34 9.40
N LEU A 24 -6.42 -4.57 9.26
CA LEU A 24 -6.50 -5.59 10.29
C LEU A 24 -5.82 -5.15 11.59
N GLY A 25 -4.63 -4.56 11.51
CA GLY A 25 -3.92 -4.01 12.67
C GLY A 25 -4.74 -2.90 13.35
N MET A 26 -5.33 -1.99 12.59
CA MET A 26 -6.17 -0.93 13.15
C MET A 26 -7.48 -1.43 13.75
N GLN A 27 -8.03 -2.53 13.21
CA GLN A 27 -9.22 -3.18 13.77
C GLN A 27 -8.88 -3.92 15.06
N ALA A 28 -7.75 -4.64 15.10
CA ALA A 28 -7.26 -5.36 16.27
C ALA A 28 -6.88 -4.44 17.44
N LEU A 29 -6.48 -3.20 17.16
CA LEU A 29 -6.13 -2.24 18.21
C LEU A 29 -7.35 -1.71 19.00
N GLU A 30 -8.61 -2.03 18.61
CA GLU A 30 -9.85 -1.52 19.22
C GLU A 30 -9.84 -0.01 19.53
N LEU A 31 -9.03 0.78 18.82
CA LEU A 31 -8.93 2.21 19.09
C LEU A 31 -10.30 2.81 18.79
N GLN A 32 -11.00 3.32 19.80
CA GLN A 32 -12.27 4.03 19.70
C GLN A 32 -12.08 5.44 19.10
N ILE A 33 -11.31 5.53 18.03
CA ILE A 33 -11.09 6.76 17.27
C ILE A 33 -12.21 6.90 16.24
N ALA A 34 -12.69 8.13 16.05
CA ALA A 34 -13.61 8.49 14.98
C ALA A 34 -13.09 8.01 13.61
N ILE A 35 -13.97 7.42 12.80
CA ILE A 35 -13.64 6.83 11.49
C ILE A 35 -12.81 7.77 10.61
N GLY A 36 -13.13 9.07 10.61
CA GLY A 36 -12.38 10.07 9.83
C GLY A 36 -10.91 10.20 10.25
N LEU A 37 -10.61 10.14 11.55
CA LEU A 37 -9.24 10.23 12.03
C LEU A 37 -8.47 8.93 11.79
N LYS A 38 -9.14 7.76 11.85
CA LYS A 38 -8.53 6.48 11.42
C LYS A 38 -8.13 6.52 9.94
N ALA A 39 -9.03 6.99 9.08
CA ALA A 39 -8.76 7.14 7.65
C ALA A 39 -7.61 8.12 7.39
N LEU A 40 -7.55 9.23 8.14
CA LEU A 40 -6.48 10.22 8.04
C LEU A 40 -5.11 9.62 8.42
N ILE A 41 -5.04 8.87 9.52
CA ILE A 41 -3.81 8.19 9.95
C ILE A 41 -3.40 7.15 8.91
N MET A 42 -4.34 6.33 8.42
CA MET A 42 -4.05 5.36 7.36
C MET A 42 -3.48 6.04 6.13
N THR A 43 -4.13 7.09 5.62
CA THR A 43 -3.65 7.79 4.42
C THR A 43 -2.31 8.48 4.65
N ALA A 44 -2.09 9.08 5.82
CA ALA A 44 -0.82 9.70 6.20
C ALA A 44 0.35 8.69 6.21
N ILE A 45 0.09 7.42 6.50
CA ILE A 45 1.11 6.35 6.45
C ILE A 45 1.21 5.77 5.04
N LEU A 46 0.07 5.44 4.43
CA LEU A 46 0.00 4.67 3.20
C LEU A 46 0.51 5.45 1.99
N VAL A 47 0.22 6.75 1.91
CA VAL A 47 0.63 7.62 0.79
C VAL A 47 2.17 7.73 0.70
N PRO A 48 2.91 8.14 1.76
CA PRO A 48 4.36 8.18 1.69
C PRO A 48 4.97 6.79 1.52
N LEU A 49 4.40 5.74 2.12
CA LEU A 49 4.87 4.37 1.92
C LEU A 49 4.74 3.94 0.44
N MET A 50 3.63 4.26 -0.20
CA MET A 50 3.45 4.02 -1.63
C MET A 50 4.45 4.82 -2.47
N TYR A 51 4.55 6.12 -2.23
CA TYR A 51 5.31 7.04 -3.07
C TYR A 51 6.83 6.87 -2.93
N PHE A 52 7.32 6.74 -1.69
CA PHE A 52 8.76 6.67 -1.41
C PHE A 52 9.31 5.24 -1.39
N TYR A 53 8.48 4.22 -1.12
CA TYR A 53 8.97 2.86 -0.95
C TYR A 53 8.47 1.90 -2.03
N LEU A 54 7.15 1.72 -2.19
CA LEU A 54 6.62 0.72 -3.12
C LEU A 54 6.86 1.07 -4.58
N VAL A 55 6.50 2.29 -5.02
CA VAL A 55 6.64 2.69 -6.42
C VAL A 55 8.10 2.61 -6.89
N PRO A 56 9.10 3.15 -6.16
CA PRO A 56 10.51 3.05 -6.55
C PRO A 56 11.02 1.61 -6.52
N LYS A 57 10.63 0.79 -5.53
CA LYS A 57 11.04 -0.61 -5.46
C LYS A 57 10.50 -1.43 -6.62
N VAL A 58 9.23 -1.25 -6.97
CA VAL A 58 8.64 -1.96 -8.10
C VAL A 58 9.30 -1.53 -9.41
N HIS A 59 9.58 -0.24 -9.57
CA HIS A 59 10.32 0.25 -10.73
C HIS A 59 11.74 -0.33 -10.80
N GLN A 60 12.49 -0.37 -9.69
CA GLN A 60 13.80 -1.02 -9.63
C GLN A 60 13.73 -2.52 -9.92
N PHE A 61 12.72 -3.22 -9.40
CA PHE A 61 12.58 -4.67 -9.60
C PHE A 61 12.26 -5.01 -11.06
N LEU A 62 11.47 -4.17 -11.73
CA LEU A 62 11.15 -4.31 -13.14
C LEU A 62 12.25 -3.78 -14.07
N ALA A 63 13.07 -2.84 -13.63
CA ALA A 63 14.26 -2.39 -14.37
C ALA A 63 15.44 -3.39 -14.29
N ARG A 64 15.46 -4.28 -13.29
CA ARG A 64 16.48 -5.34 -13.16
C ARG A 64 16.15 -6.65 -13.89
N ARG A 65 14.99 -6.76 -14.54
CA ARG A 65 14.61 -7.91 -15.40
C ARG A 65 14.63 -7.50 -16.86
#